data_AF-A0AAV2Q7D7-F1
#
_entry.id   AF-A0AAV2Q7D7-F1
#
_cell.length_a   1.000
_cell.length_b   1.000
_cell.length_c   1.000
_cell.angle_alpha   90.00
_cell.angle_beta   90.00
_cell.angle_gamma   90.00
#
_symmetry.space_group_name_H-M   'P 1'
#
loop_
_entity.id
_entity.type
_entity.pdbx_description
1 polymer ?
#
loop_
_entity_poly.entity_id
_entity_poly.type
_entity_poly.pdbx_seq_one_letter_code
_entity_poly.pdbx_strand_id
1 'polypeptide(L)'
;MNLSGQVQYNDIKILKDRIDNIKTEILNGVRIRSRVEEQLQGEQVSAYLIKQQSNVKCNKLFTSIKAETGIIDNLKEGTEVKGKAAIDFYISKYYEKLYKKENYDEKLQNWFLGFVERKVGQNDCKLLEQNVTRKEIYEAIKDMNHNKAPGIDGLPSEFYIKFWDIIKN
;
A
#
# COMPACT_ATOMS: atom_id res chain seq x y z
N MET A 1 39.64 44.83 -1.54
CA MET A 1 38.78 43.88 -0.78
C MET A 1 38.11 42.97 -1.78
N ASN A 2 38.35 41.66 -1.68
CA ASN A 2 37.99 40.67 -2.70
C ASN A 2 36.53 40.22 -2.53
N LEU A 3 35.60 41.06 -2.98
CA LEU A 3 34.15 40.85 -2.88
C LEU A 3 33.67 39.61 -3.66
N SER A 4 34.35 39.21 -4.74
CA SER A 4 33.97 38.04 -5.55
C SER A 4 34.18 36.70 -4.84
N GLY A 5 35.27 36.57 -4.06
CA GLY A 5 35.52 35.37 -3.25
C GLY A 5 34.55 35.21 -2.07
N GLN A 6 34.02 36.32 -1.56
CA GLN A 6 33.06 36.34 -0.45
C GLN A 6 31.65 35.96 -0.89
N VAL A 7 31.26 36.36 -2.12
CA VAL A 7 29.99 35.93 -2.76
C VAL A 7 30.03 34.43 -3.06
N GLN A 8 31.11 33.92 -3.66
CA GLN A 8 31.28 32.48 -3.91
C GLN A 8 31.25 31.63 -2.64
N TYR A 9 31.86 32.10 -1.55
CA TYR A 9 31.84 31.38 -0.26
C TYR A 9 30.43 31.30 0.33
N ASN A 10 29.67 32.40 0.28
CA ASN A 10 28.30 32.45 0.80
C ASN A 10 27.37 31.51 0.01
N ASP A 11 27.50 31.47 -1.31
CA ASP A 11 26.71 30.56 -2.14
C ASP A 11 27.00 29.08 -1.82
N ILE A 12 28.29 28.73 -1.64
CA ILE A 12 28.70 27.39 -1.22
C ILE A 12 28.13 27.04 0.15
N LYS A 13 28.13 27.99 1.10
CA LYS A 13 27.58 27.78 2.44
C LYS A 13 26.08 27.54 2.42
N ILE A 14 25.33 28.36 1.68
CA ILE A 14 23.88 28.21 1.50
C ILE A 14 23.54 26.84 0.89
N LEU A 15 24.31 26.42 -0.13
CA LEU A 15 24.12 25.11 -0.75
C LEU A 15 24.40 23.96 0.22
N LYS A 16 25.44 24.07 1.07
CA LYS A 16 25.74 23.07 2.11
C LYS A 16 24.62 22.97 3.14
N ASP A 17 24.17 24.11 3.68
CA ASP A 17 23.08 24.14 4.65
C ASP A 17 21.79 23.54 4.07
N ARG A 18 21.52 23.81 2.78
CA ARG A 18 20.37 23.24 2.07
C ARG A 18 20.48 21.73 1.89
N ILE A 19 21.67 21.22 1.57
CA ILE A 19 21.94 19.78 1.49
C ILE A 19 21.69 19.12 2.86
N ASP A 20 22.15 19.74 3.95
CA ASP A 20 22.01 19.18 5.30
C ASP A 20 20.55 19.20 5.78
N ASN A 21 19.78 20.22 5.42
CA ASN A 21 18.34 20.24 5.65
C ASN A 21 17.63 19.10 4.91
N ILE A 22 17.91 18.91 3.61
CA ILE A 22 17.32 17.81 2.82
C ILE A 22 17.67 16.45 3.42
N LYS A 23 18.92 16.25 3.84
CA LYS A 23 19.34 15.01 4.51
C LYS A 23 18.55 14.79 5.80
N THR A 24 18.39 15.84 6.61
CA THR A 24 17.66 15.77 7.88
C THR A 24 16.19 15.39 7.66
N GLU A 25 15.54 15.93 6.63
CA GLU A 25 14.18 15.55 6.25
C GLU A 25 14.08 14.08 5.81
N ILE A 26 15.00 13.62 4.96
CA ILE A 26 15.07 12.22 4.53
C ILE A 26 15.23 11.29 5.73
N LEU A 27 16.13 11.65 6.65
CA LEU A 27 16.41 10.91 7.87
C LEU A 27 15.20 10.83 8.79
N ASN A 28 14.51 11.95 9.02
CA ASN A 28 13.26 11.97 9.77
C ASN A 28 12.20 11.07 9.14
N GLY A 29 12.07 11.10 7.81
CA GLY A 29 11.16 10.20 7.10
C GLY A 29 11.55 8.72 7.28
N VAL A 30 12.84 8.38 7.23
CA VAL A 30 13.32 7.02 7.48
C VAL A 30 13.01 6.59 8.91
N ARG A 31 13.28 7.42 9.91
CA ARG A 31 13.00 7.17 11.33
C ARG A 31 11.53 6.84 11.57
N ILE A 32 10.63 7.66 11.02
CA ILE A 32 9.18 7.47 11.15
C ILE A 32 8.74 6.13 10.55
N ARG A 33 9.25 5.80 9.35
CA ARG A 33 8.87 4.56 8.64
C ARG A 33 9.49 3.30 9.24
N SER A 34 10.70 3.39 9.78
CA SER A 34 11.40 2.25 10.38
C SER A 34 10.91 1.93 11.80
N ARG A 35 10.28 2.90 12.47
CA ARG A 35 9.89 2.81 13.89
C ARG A 35 11.07 2.46 14.81
N VAL A 36 12.29 2.81 14.39
CA VAL A 36 13.49 2.64 15.21
C VAL A 36 13.58 3.86 16.13
N GLU A 37 13.30 3.66 17.41
CA GLU A 37 13.81 4.55 18.46
C GLU A 37 15.28 4.22 18.65
N GLU A 38 16.17 5.01 18.07
CA GLU A 38 17.60 4.79 18.30
C GLU A 38 17.96 5.29 19.70
N GLN A 39 18.60 4.42 20.49
CA GLN A 39 19.35 4.80 21.69
C GLN A 39 20.42 5.81 21.27
N LEU A 40 20.14 7.08 21.54
CA LEU A 40 21.02 8.20 21.22
C LEU A 40 22.21 8.24 22.18
N GLN A 41 23.31 7.59 21.81
CA GLN A 41 24.64 8.02 22.21
C GLN A 41 25.50 8.28 20.97
N GLY A 42 25.24 9.41 20.32
CA GLY A 42 26.24 10.10 19.50
C GLY A 42 26.38 9.66 18.03
N GLU A 43 25.70 8.63 17.55
CA GLU A 43 25.78 8.24 16.13
C GLU A 43 24.66 8.88 15.30
N GLN A 44 25.03 9.50 14.17
CA GLN A 44 24.09 9.92 13.14
C GLN A 44 23.55 8.69 12.42
N VAL A 45 22.27 8.72 12.04
CA VAL A 45 21.63 7.67 11.23
C VAL A 45 22.51 7.35 10.03
N SER A 46 23.11 6.16 10.06
CA SER A 46 24.16 5.79 9.13
C SER A 46 23.58 5.49 7.74
N ALA A 47 24.37 5.72 6.69
CA ALA A 47 24.02 5.32 5.31
C ALA A 47 23.59 3.84 5.22
N TYR A 48 24.03 3.01 6.17
CA TYR A 48 23.60 1.64 6.35
C TYR A 48 22.10 1.51 6.61
N LEU A 49 21.50 2.29 7.53
CA LEU A 49 20.05 2.22 7.82
C LEU A 49 19.20 2.67 6.62
N ILE A 50 19.66 3.68 5.88
CA ILE A 50 19.03 4.10 4.62
C ILE A 50 19.07 2.96 3.59
N LYS A 51 20.24 2.31 3.43
CA LYS A 51 20.42 1.16 2.53
C LYS A 51 19.60 -0.05 2.96
N GLN A 52 19.47 -0.30 4.26
CA GLN A 52 18.64 -1.36 4.79
C GLN A 52 17.17 -1.12 4.42
N GLN A 53 16.68 0.10 4.56
CA GLN A 53 15.32 0.48 4.14
C GLN A 53 15.10 0.38 2.62
N SER A 54 16.09 0.75 1.79
CA SER A 54 15.98 0.53 0.34
C SER A 54 15.92 -0.96 -0.01
N ASN A 55 16.70 -1.80 0.69
CA ASN A 55 16.68 -3.25 0.48
C ASN A 55 15.36 -3.88 0.92
N VAL A 56 14.75 -3.38 2.01
CA VAL A 56 13.40 -3.81 2.44
C VAL A 56 12.36 -3.50 1.37
N LYS A 57 12.48 -2.40 0.61
CA LYS A 57 11.57 -2.12 -0.52
C LYS A 57 11.75 -3.14 -1.65
N CYS A 58 13.00 -3.43 -2.03
CA CYS A 58 13.29 -4.37 -3.12
C CYS A 58 12.88 -5.81 -2.80
N ASN A 59 13.05 -6.25 -1.55
CA ASN A 59 12.70 -7.61 -1.12
C ASN A 59 11.20 -7.86 -0.95
N LYS A 60 10.35 -6.83 -1.05
CA LYS A 60 8.88 -6.95 -0.96
C LYS A 60 8.19 -7.20 -2.30
N LEU A 61 8.93 -7.14 -3.40
CA LEU A 61 8.36 -7.29 -4.75
C LEU A 61 8.49 -8.73 -5.22
N PHE A 62 7.41 -9.28 -5.78
CA PHE A 62 7.46 -10.54 -6.52
C PHE A 62 8.29 -10.34 -7.78
N THR A 63 9.43 -11.01 -7.88
CA THR A 63 10.34 -10.91 -9.03
C THR A 63 10.07 -11.97 -10.09
N SER A 64 9.41 -13.06 -9.71
CA SER A 64 8.95 -14.10 -10.60
C SER A 64 7.72 -14.83 -10.08
N ILE A 65 6.96 -15.43 -11.00
CA ILE A 65 5.81 -16.30 -10.71
C ILE A 65 5.96 -17.59 -11.52
N LYS A 66 5.65 -18.73 -10.90
CA LYS A 66 5.54 -20.00 -11.63
C LYS A 66 4.17 -20.11 -12.28
N ALA A 67 4.15 -20.31 -13.59
CA ALA A 67 2.92 -20.43 -14.34
C ALA A 67 2.19 -21.74 -14.03
N GLU A 68 0.90 -21.64 -13.76
CA GLU A 68 -0.06 -22.74 -13.75
C GLU A 68 -0.63 -23.01 -15.16
N THR A 69 -1.05 -24.26 -15.37
CA THR A 69 -1.61 -24.75 -16.64
C THR A 69 -2.92 -24.04 -17.01
N GLY A 70 -3.00 -23.59 -18.26
CA GLY A 70 -4.23 -23.04 -18.83
C GLY A 70 -4.63 -21.67 -18.29
N ILE A 71 -3.67 -20.87 -17.80
CA ILE A 71 -3.86 -19.44 -17.50
C ILE A 71 -3.59 -18.58 -18.73
N ILE A 72 -2.49 -18.88 -19.43
CA ILE A 72 -2.12 -18.27 -20.71
C ILE A 72 -1.94 -19.39 -21.73
N ASP A 73 -2.50 -19.21 -22.92
CA ASP A 73 -2.36 -20.18 -24.01
C ASP A 73 -0.88 -20.40 -24.34
N ASN A 74 -0.49 -21.66 -24.50
CA ASN A 74 0.87 -22.10 -24.82
C ASN A 74 1.93 -21.85 -23.72
N LEU A 75 1.53 -21.42 -22.51
CA LEU A 75 2.44 -21.35 -21.37
C LEU A 75 2.43 -22.67 -20.61
N LYS A 76 3.58 -23.33 -20.56
CA LYS A 76 3.73 -24.61 -19.84
C LYS A 76 3.71 -24.41 -18.33
N GLU A 77 3.18 -25.40 -17.62
CA GLU A 77 3.25 -25.45 -16.17
C GLU A 77 4.69 -25.33 -15.68
N GLY A 78 4.88 -24.59 -14.58
CA GLY A 78 6.18 -24.39 -13.97
C GLY A 78 7.09 -23.40 -14.72
N THR A 79 6.65 -22.84 -15.86
CA THR A 79 7.40 -21.79 -16.55
C THR A 79 7.54 -20.57 -15.65
N GLU A 80 8.77 -20.09 -15.48
CA GLU A 80 9.04 -18.93 -14.64
C GLU A 80 8.77 -17.62 -15.41
N VAL A 81 7.70 -16.92 -15.05
CA VAL A 81 7.35 -15.61 -15.60
C VAL A 81 8.14 -14.55 -14.84
N LYS A 82 8.94 -13.76 -15.56
CA LYS A 82 9.79 -12.68 -15.01
C LYS A 82 9.46 -11.34 -15.63
N GLY A 83 9.69 -10.29 -14.86
CA GLY A 83 9.50 -8.91 -15.31
C GLY A 83 8.11 -8.39 -14.99
N LYS A 84 8.05 -7.13 -14.53
CA LYS A 84 6.83 -6.51 -14.00
C LYS A 84 5.64 -6.62 -14.95
N ALA A 85 5.80 -6.25 -16.22
CA ALA A 85 4.70 -6.25 -17.18
C ALA A 85 4.16 -7.67 -17.46
N ALA A 86 5.03 -8.67 -17.55
CA ALA A 86 4.62 -10.06 -17.76
C ALA A 86 3.91 -10.64 -16.53
N ILE A 87 4.39 -10.30 -15.33
CA ILE A 87 3.75 -10.66 -14.06
C ILE A 87 2.37 -10.02 -13.93
N ASP A 88 2.26 -8.71 -14.19
CA ASP A 88 0.99 -7.97 -14.13
C ASP A 88 -0.04 -8.58 -15.11
N PHE A 89 0.39 -8.92 -16.33
CA PHE A 89 -0.46 -9.58 -17.32
C PHE A 89 -0.89 -10.98 -16.87
N TYR A 90 0.04 -11.78 -16.35
CA TYR A 90 -0.25 -13.12 -15.85
C TYR A 90 -1.26 -13.09 -14.70
N ILE A 91 -1.06 -12.22 -13.71
CA ILE A 91 -1.99 -12.03 -12.58
C ILE A 91 -3.38 -11.64 -13.07
N SER A 92 -3.45 -10.73 -14.04
CA SER A 92 -4.73 -10.29 -14.62
C SER A 92 -5.47 -11.48 -15.25
N LYS A 93 -4.78 -12.29 -16.06
CA LYS A 93 -5.37 -13.48 -16.70
C LYS A 93 -5.76 -14.56 -15.69
N TYR A 94 -4.94 -14.75 -14.67
CA TYR A 94 -5.22 -15.67 -13.59
C TYR A 94 -6.55 -15.34 -12.90
N TYR A 95 -6.71 -14.10 -12.44
CA TYR A 95 -7.93 -13.69 -11.74
C TYR A 95 -9.14 -13.55 -12.66
N GLU A 96 -8.93 -13.21 -13.94
CA GLU A 96 -9.98 -13.25 -14.97
C GLU A 96 -10.57 -14.66 -15.10
N LYS A 97 -9.71 -15.69 -15.09
CA LYS A 97 -10.16 -17.09 -15.09
C LYS A 97 -10.79 -17.50 -13.77
N LEU A 98 -10.14 -17.18 -12.63
CA LEU A 98 -10.59 -17.60 -11.29
C LEU A 98 -11.99 -17.08 -10.96
N TYR A 99 -12.27 -15.82 -11.32
CA TYR A 99 -13.57 -15.19 -11.07
C TYR A 99 -14.50 -15.24 -12.28
N LYS A 100 -14.17 -16.04 -13.29
CA LYS A 100 -15.07 -16.28 -14.42
C LYS A 100 -16.31 -16.99 -13.90
N LYS A 101 -17.49 -16.50 -14.29
CA LYS A 101 -18.75 -17.16 -13.96
C LYS A 101 -18.79 -18.53 -14.63
N GLU A 102 -18.83 -19.58 -13.82
CA GLU A 102 -19.05 -20.95 -14.26
C GLU A 102 -20.50 -21.37 -14.02
N ASN A 103 -20.96 -22.36 -14.78
CA ASN A 103 -22.24 -23.01 -14.50
C ASN A 103 -22.10 -23.83 -13.22
N TYR A 104 -23.09 -23.75 -12.35
CA TYR A 104 -23.14 -24.54 -11.13
C TYR A 104 -24.47 -25.31 -11.05
N ASP A 105 -24.47 -26.41 -10.30
CA ASP A 105 -25.68 -27.16 -10.00
C ASP A 105 -26.39 -26.51 -8.80
N GLU A 106 -27.50 -25.85 -9.09
CA GLU A 106 -28.35 -25.20 -8.08
C GLU A 106 -28.87 -26.19 -7.03
N LYS A 107 -29.14 -27.45 -7.39
CA LYS A 107 -29.61 -28.46 -6.44
C LYS A 107 -28.51 -28.85 -5.45
N LEU A 108 -27.29 -29.05 -5.95
CA LEU A 108 -26.13 -29.36 -5.11
C LEU A 108 -25.81 -28.19 -4.17
N GLN A 109 -25.86 -26.97 -4.68
CA GLN A 109 -25.65 -25.77 -3.87
C GLN A 109 -26.70 -25.66 -2.76
N ASN A 110 -27.98 -25.81 -3.08
CA ASN A 110 -29.06 -25.75 -2.09
C ASN A 110 -28.97 -26.87 -1.05
N TRP A 111 -28.59 -28.08 -1.47
CA TRP A 111 -28.32 -29.19 -0.56
C TRP A 111 -27.17 -28.85 0.41
N PHE A 112 -26.05 -28.32 -0.11
CA PHE A 112 -24.90 -27.92 0.71
C PHE A 112 -25.23 -26.78 1.68
N LEU A 113 -25.94 -25.75 1.20
CA LEU A 113 -26.39 -24.62 2.02
C LEU A 113 -27.46 -25.03 3.06
N GLY A 114 -28.08 -26.21 2.90
CA GLY A 114 -28.97 -26.80 3.89
C GLY A 114 -28.28 -27.12 5.22
N PHE A 115 -26.98 -27.39 5.21
CA PHE A 115 -26.19 -27.65 6.42
C PHE A 115 -25.79 -26.37 7.18
N VAL A 116 -26.02 -25.19 6.60
CA VAL A 116 -25.72 -23.91 7.26
C VAL A 116 -26.87 -23.55 8.20
N GLU A 117 -26.70 -23.86 9.49
CA GLU A 117 -27.72 -23.64 10.52
C GLU A 117 -27.94 -22.15 10.82
N ARG A 118 -26.88 -21.35 10.82
CA ARG A 118 -26.95 -19.91 11.13
C ARG A 118 -27.08 -19.11 9.85
N LYS A 119 -28.28 -18.60 9.62
CA LYS A 119 -28.60 -17.73 8.49
C LYS A 119 -28.84 -16.32 9.00
N VAL A 120 -28.40 -15.34 8.20
CA VAL A 120 -28.69 -13.93 8.44
C VAL A 120 -30.20 -13.73 8.36
N GLY A 121 -30.76 -12.94 9.28
CA GLY A 121 -32.19 -12.65 9.29
C GLY A 121 -32.59 -11.87 8.05
N GLN A 122 -33.84 -11.99 7.61
CA GLN A 122 -34.30 -11.33 6.40
C GLN A 122 -34.22 -9.79 6.47
N ASN A 123 -34.31 -9.23 7.68
CA ASN A 123 -34.10 -7.81 7.93
C ASN A 123 -32.63 -7.41 7.79
N ASP A 124 -31.71 -8.22 8.32
CA ASP A 124 -30.27 -7.98 8.22
C ASP A 124 -29.80 -8.15 6.77
N CYS A 125 -30.33 -9.11 6.02
CA CYS A 125 -30.08 -9.24 4.58
C CYS A 125 -30.48 -7.95 3.85
N LYS A 126 -31.71 -7.46 4.09
CA LYS A 126 -32.17 -6.21 3.48
C LYS A 126 -31.32 -5.01 3.89
N LEU A 127 -30.79 -4.99 5.11
CA LEU A 127 -29.89 -3.93 5.57
C LEU A 127 -28.54 -4.01 4.85
N LEU A 128 -27.94 -5.20 4.75
CA LEU A 128 -26.64 -5.43 4.10
C LEU A 128 -26.66 -5.24 2.58
N GLU A 129 -27.84 -5.36 1.96
CA GLU A 129 -28.05 -5.10 0.52
C GLU A 129 -28.30 -3.61 0.21
N GLN A 130 -28.44 -2.74 1.21
CA GLN A 130 -28.59 -1.31 0.98
C GLN A 130 -27.29 -0.69 0.44
N ASN A 131 -27.45 0.42 -0.29
CA ASN A 131 -26.32 1.21 -0.71
C ASN A 131 -25.60 1.79 0.52
N VAL A 132 -24.27 1.71 0.49
CA VAL A 132 -23.42 2.33 1.49
C VAL A 132 -23.71 3.83 1.56
N THR A 133 -24.01 4.32 2.75
CA THR A 133 -24.36 5.71 3.01
C THR A 133 -23.14 6.54 3.38
N ARG A 134 -23.21 7.86 3.14
CA ARG A 134 -22.17 8.81 3.57
C ARG A 134 -21.94 8.80 5.08
N LYS A 135 -23.00 8.53 5.86
CA LYS A 135 -22.91 8.42 7.31
C LYS A 135 -22.04 7.23 7.71
N GLU A 136 -22.30 6.06 7.13
CA GLU A 136 -21.51 4.84 7.38
C GLU A 136 -20.04 5.04 7.00
N ILE A 137 -19.76 5.68 5.86
CA ILE A 137 -18.39 5.99 5.45
C ILE A 137 -17.70 6.88 6.48
N TYR A 138 -18.38 7.95 6.92
CA TYR A 138 -17.81 8.87 7.91
C TYR A 138 -17.56 8.19 9.27
N GLU A 139 -18.51 7.38 9.75
CA GLU A 139 -18.38 6.61 10.99
C GLU A 139 -17.24 5.60 10.88
N ALA A 140 -17.13 4.88 9.76
CA ALA A 140 -16.04 3.95 9.51
C ALA A 140 -14.66 4.64 9.53
N ILE A 141 -14.54 5.82 8.92
CA ILE A 141 -13.29 6.61 8.94
C ILE A 141 -12.96 7.05 10.37
N LYS A 142 -13.97 7.46 11.14
CA LYS A 142 -13.78 7.91 12.53
C LYS A 142 -13.34 6.77 13.46
N ASP A 143 -13.81 5.57 13.20
CA ASP A 143 -13.44 4.36 13.95
C ASP A 143 -12.05 3.82 13.56
N MET A 144 -11.41 4.37 12.52
CA MET A 144 -10.04 4.00 12.17
C MET A 144 -9.05 4.41 13.28
N ASN A 145 -8.07 3.54 13.51
CA ASN A 145 -6.99 3.84 14.44
C ASN A 145 -6.18 5.07 13.99
N HIS A 146 -6.01 6.01 14.91
CA HIS A 146 -5.26 7.24 14.66
C HIS A 146 -3.75 6.99 14.65
N ASN A 147 -3.00 7.91 14.04
CA ASN A 147 -1.53 7.85 13.90
C ASN A 147 -1.02 6.53 13.29
N LYS A 148 -1.84 5.87 12.47
CA LYS A 148 -1.39 4.72 11.68
C LYS A 148 -0.69 5.19 10.42
N ALA A 149 0.17 4.32 9.90
CA ALA A 149 0.81 4.56 8.62
C ALA A 149 -0.28 4.68 7.54
N PRO A 150 -0.17 5.66 6.63
CA PRO A 150 -1.16 5.85 5.58
C PRO A 150 -1.19 4.67 4.60
N GLY A 151 -2.30 4.54 3.87
CA GLY A 151 -2.49 3.52 2.86
C GLY A 151 -1.70 3.77 1.58
N ILE A 152 -2.12 3.14 0.49
CA ILE A 152 -1.52 3.31 -0.84
C ILE A 152 -1.68 4.74 -1.39
N ASP A 153 -2.67 5.48 -0.89
CA ASP A 153 -2.95 6.88 -1.20
C ASP A 153 -2.01 7.86 -0.48
N GLY A 154 -1.27 7.42 0.54
CA GLY A 154 -0.41 8.27 1.35
C GLY A 154 -1.16 9.21 2.31
N LEU A 155 -2.48 9.05 2.47
CA LEU A 155 -3.31 9.93 3.31
C LEU A 155 -3.74 9.21 4.61
N PRO A 156 -3.56 9.84 5.79
CA PRO A 156 -4.01 9.27 7.06
C PRO A 156 -5.52 9.49 7.27
N SER A 157 -6.14 8.72 8.19
CA SER A 157 -7.55 8.88 8.57
C SER A 157 -7.94 10.31 8.95
N GLU A 158 -7.03 11.02 9.62
CA GLU A 158 -7.18 12.38 10.11
C GLU A 158 -7.36 13.38 8.97
N PHE A 159 -6.76 13.11 7.80
CA PHE A 159 -6.97 13.90 6.60
C PHE A 159 -8.43 13.81 6.16
N TYR A 160 -8.95 12.59 6.04
CA TYR A 160 -10.33 12.35 5.61
C TYR A 160 -11.36 12.95 6.58
N ILE A 161 -11.10 12.89 7.89
CA ILE A 161 -11.96 13.51 8.90
C ILE A 161 -11.91 15.04 8.75
N LYS A 162 -10.71 15.62 8.66
CA LYS A 162 -10.53 17.08 8.62
C LYS A 162 -11.12 17.72 7.36
N PHE A 163 -11.01 17.05 6.22
CA PHE A 163 -11.47 17.57 4.93
C PHE A 163 -12.77 16.91 4.46
N TRP A 164 -13.51 16.26 5.36
CA TRP A 164 -14.74 15.54 5.03
C TRP A 164 -15.74 16.41 4.26
N ASP A 165 -15.95 17.65 4.69
CA ASP A 165 -16.89 18.58 4.05
C ASP A 165 -16.52 18.95 2.62
N ILE A 166 -15.25 18.78 2.23
CA ILE A 166 -14.75 19.02 0.88
C ILE A 166 -14.88 17.75 0.02
N ILE A 167 -14.64 16.58 0.62
CA ILE A 167 -14.53 15.29 -0.07
C ILE A 167 -15.91 14.61 -0.25
N LYS A 168 -16.85 14.80 0.69
CA LYS A 168 -18.15 14.09 0.75
C LYS A 168 -19.15 14.40 -0.38
N ASN A 169 -18.73 15.16 -1.38
CA ASN A 169 -19.55 15.63 -2.51
C ASN A 169 -19.98 14.48 -3.40
#